data_AF-A0A2A5ILE1-F1
#
_entry.id   AF-A0A2A5ILE1-F1
#
_cell.length_a   1.000
_cell.length_b   1.000
_cell.length_c   1.000
_cell.angle_alpha   90.00
_cell.angle_beta   90.00
_cell.angle_gamma   90.00
#
_symmetry.space_group_name_H-M   'P 1'
#
loop_
_entity.id
_entity.type
_entity.pdbx_description
1 polymer ?
#
loop_
_entity_poly.entity_id
_entity_poly.type
_entity_poly.pdbx_seq_one_letter_code
_entity_poly.pdbx_strand_id
1 'polypeptide(L)'
;MSNVYSWYGIDFKRSASKNIQNAFEEWLNLIKDELHKYFGASETETLQELLDESNNDKYFVEWFNEIGFSSLQQMNVEMVLEEDRFVNFVEFDKFLIENEHEWEEEHKEMRGTLISAIKVMPETMRMLY
;
A
#
# COMPACT_ATOMS: atom_id res chain seq x y z
N MET A 1 4.94 10.57 16.81
CA MET A 1 5.15 10.01 15.46
C MET A 1 3.84 9.41 15.02
N SER A 2 3.23 9.96 13.97
CA SER A 2 2.13 9.31 13.25
C SER A 2 2.65 7.95 12.80
N ASN A 3 1.95 6.86 13.12
CA ASN A 3 2.31 5.55 12.59
C ASN A 3 1.84 5.49 11.13
N VAL A 4 2.39 4.59 10.31
CA VAL A 4 2.01 4.51 8.90
C VAL A 4 0.50 4.30 8.71
N TYR A 5 -0.14 3.60 9.65
CA TYR A 5 -1.58 3.34 9.62
C TYR A 5 -2.45 4.60 9.70
N SER A 6 -2.08 5.58 10.53
CA SER A 6 -2.82 6.84 10.62
C SER A 6 -2.72 7.66 9.34
N TRP A 7 -1.63 7.53 8.57
CA TRP A 7 -1.55 8.17 7.25
C TRP A 7 -2.59 7.61 6.29
N TYR A 8 -2.83 6.30 6.31
CA TYR A 8 -3.89 5.65 5.53
C TYR A 8 -5.31 5.85 6.10
N GLY A 9 -5.44 6.47 7.29
CA GLY A 9 -6.72 6.64 7.97
C GLY A 9 -7.35 5.32 8.44
N ILE A 10 -6.53 4.29 8.73
CA ILE A 10 -7.00 2.95 9.09
C ILE A 10 -6.46 2.56 10.46
N ASP A 11 -7.34 1.99 11.27
CA ASP A 11 -6.99 1.39 12.55
C ASP A 11 -6.74 -0.11 12.39
N PHE A 12 -5.50 -0.46 12.07
CA PHE A 12 -5.08 -1.86 12.02
C PHE A 12 -4.87 -2.37 13.44
N LYS A 13 -5.62 -3.41 13.81
CA LYS A 13 -5.41 -4.08 15.10
C LYS A 13 -4.13 -4.91 15.06
N ARG A 14 -3.31 -4.78 16.10
CA ARG A 14 -1.93 -5.30 16.17
C ARG A 14 -1.82 -6.60 16.98
N SER A 15 -2.71 -7.58 16.77
CA SER A 15 -2.61 -8.87 17.46
C SER A 15 -1.84 -9.94 16.68
N ALA A 16 -1.48 -9.68 15.42
CA ALA A 16 -0.64 -10.56 14.61
C ALA A 16 0.77 -10.73 15.19
N SER A 17 1.55 -11.70 14.69
CA SER A 17 2.95 -11.85 15.10
C SER A 17 3.78 -10.59 14.75
N LYS A 18 4.91 -10.41 15.44
CA LYS A 18 5.81 -9.28 15.18
C LYS A 18 6.35 -9.28 13.74
N ASN A 19 6.59 -10.46 13.16
CA ASN A 19 7.10 -10.58 11.80
C ASN A 19 6.06 -10.15 10.76
N ILE A 20 4.80 -10.59 10.91
CA ILE A 20 3.69 -10.14 10.07
C ILE A 20 3.51 -8.62 10.18
N GLN A 21 3.50 -8.08 11.40
CA GLN A 21 3.37 -6.64 11.62
C GLN A 21 4.49 -5.85 10.96
N ASN A 22 5.75 -6.26 11.17
CA ASN A 22 6.90 -5.58 10.60
C ASN A 22 6.85 -5.61 9.05
N ALA A 23 6.61 -6.77 8.45
CA ALA A 23 6.53 -6.90 7.00
C ALA A 23 5.41 -6.01 6.42
N PHE A 24 4.24 -6.01 7.07
CA PHE A 24 3.11 -5.18 6.63
C PHE A 24 3.38 -3.68 6.79
N GLU A 25 4.00 -3.25 7.89
CA GLU A 25 4.40 -1.85 8.07
C GLU A 25 5.44 -1.41 7.05
N GLU A 26 6.44 -2.24 6.73
CA GLU A 26 7.41 -1.96 5.67
C GLU A 26 6.74 -1.81 4.31
N TRP A 27 5.81 -2.70 3.98
CA TRP A 27 5.05 -2.64 2.73
C TRP A 27 4.19 -1.38 2.63
N LEU A 28 3.49 -1.00 3.70
CA LEU A 28 2.73 0.25 3.75
C LEU A 28 3.63 1.49 3.61
N ASN A 29 4.80 1.50 4.25
CA ASN A 29 5.72 2.63 4.10
C ASN A 29 6.25 2.74 2.67
N LEU A 30 6.60 1.62 2.03
CA LEU A 30 7.02 1.62 0.63
C LEU A 30 5.93 2.20 -0.28
N ILE A 31 4.69 1.73 -0.16
CA ILE A 31 3.57 2.28 -0.96
C ILE A 31 3.38 3.77 -0.69
N LYS A 32 3.46 4.21 0.57
CA LYS A 32 3.35 5.62 0.92
C LYS A 32 4.43 6.43 0.20
N ASP A 33 5.67 6.00 0.27
CA ASP A 33 6.81 6.70 -0.35
C ASP A 33 6.65 6.76 -1.87
N GLU A 34 6.18 5.66 -2.49
CA GLU A 34 5.94 5.63 -3.94
C GLU A 34 4.75 6.49 -4.38
N LEU A 35 3.71 6.61 -3.56
CA LEU A 35 2.63 7.54 -3.85
C LEU A 35 3.13 8.99 -3.81
N HIS A 36 3.96 9.37 -2.84
CA HIS A 36 4.54 10.72 -2.79
C HIS A 36 5.40 11.01 -4.03
N LYS A 37 6.24 10.05 -4.44
CA LYS A 37 7.06 10.17 -5.66
C LYS A 37 6.20 10.24 -6.91
N TYR A 38 5.19 9.37 -7.05
CA TYR A 38 4.29 9.31 -8.20
C TYR A 38 3.53 10.63 -8.39
N PHE A 39 2.98 11.15 -7.30
CA PHE A 39 2.19 12.39 -7.32
C PHE A 39 3.05 13.65 -7.31
N GLY A 40 4.37 13.53 -7.08
CA GLY A 40 5.29 14.67 -6.98
C GLY A 40 4.95 15.61 -5.83
N ALA A 41 4.30 15.08 -4.78
CA ALA A 41 3.80 15.85 -3.66
C ALA A 41 4.84 15.92 -2.52
N SER A 42 4.84 17.03 -1.78
CA SER A 42 5.54 17.11 -0.49
C SER A 42 4.94 16.12 0.52
N GLU A 43 5.67 15.82 1.60
CA GLU A 43 5.15 14.98 2.68
C GLU A 43 3.78 15.48 3.17
N THR A 44 2.78 14.60 3.14
CA THR A 44 1.43 14.87 3.66
C THR A 44 1.16 14.14 4.97
N GLU A 45 0.21 14.64 5.77
CA GLU A 45 -0.17 13.99 7.03
C GLU A 45 -1.09 12.80 6.77
N THR A 46 -1.86 12.82 5.68
CA THR A 46 -2.76 11.73 5.27
C THR A 46 -2.71 11.41 3.77
N LEU A 47 -3.14 10.19 3.43
CA LEU A 47 -3.39 9.79 2.04
C LEU A 47 -4.44 10.67 1.38
N GLN A 48 -5.50 11.05 2.09
CA GLN A 48 -6.54 11.91 1.54
C GLN A 48 -5.99 13.28 1.14
N GLU A 49 -5.17 13.90 1.99
CA GLU A 49 -4.49 15.16 1.67
C GLU A 49 -3.62 15.04 0.42
N LEU A 50 -2.85 13.95 0.31
CA LEU A 50 -2.03 13.68 -0.88
C LEU A 50 -2.90 13.61 -2.14
N LEU A 51 -4.02 12.87 -2.09
CA LEU A 51 -4.92 12.74 -3.23
C LEU A 51 -5.65 14.05 -3.58
N ASP A 52 -5.97 14.88 -2.58
CA ASP A 52 -6.64 16.18 -2.78
C ASP A 52 -5.70 17.23 -3.41
N GLU A 53 -4.40 17.17 -3.09
CA GLU A 53 -3.36 18.04 -3.67
C GLU A 53 -2.91 17.56 -5.08
N SER A 54 -3.20 16.30 -5.41
CA SER A 54 -2.77 15.64 -6.64
C SER A 54 -3.58 16.07 -7.86
N ASN A 55 -2.93 16.74 -8.79
CA ASN A 55 -3.55 17.22 -10.03
C ASN A 55 -3.05 16.53 -11.32
N ASN A 56 -2.08 15.62 -11.20
CA ASN A 56 -1.37 15.01 -12.33
C ASN A 56 -2.05 13.73 -12.87
N ASP A 57 -2.78 12.95 -12.06
CA ASP A 57 -3.52 11.76 -12.51
C ASP A 57 -4.89 11.62 -11.84
N LYS A 58 -5.91 12.25 -12.44
CA LYS A 58 -7.28 12.21 -11.96
C LYS A 58 -7.87 10.79 -11.91
N TYR A 59 -7.50 9.90 -12.83
CA TYR A 59 -8.04 8.55 -12.87
C TYR A 59 -7.51 7.70 -11.72
N PHE A 60 -6.25 7.90 -11.33
CA PHE A 60 -5.71 7.20 -10.17
C PHE A 60 -6.34 7.69 -8.86
N VAL A 61 -6.58 9.01 -8.74
CA VAL A 61 -7.33 9.60 -7.61
C VAL A 61 -8.76 9.05 -7.55
N GLU A 62 -9.48 9.03 -8.68
CA GLU A 62 -10.83 8.44 -8.77
C GLU A 62 -10.82 6.96 -8.35
N TRP A 63 -9.82 6.18 -8.79
CA TRP A 63 -9.68 4.79 -8.39
C TRP A 63 -9.48 4.62 -6.87
N PHE A 64 -8.70 5.49 -6.22
CA PHE A 64 -8.55 5.44 -4.76
C PHE A 64 -9.88 5.67 -4.05
N ASN A 65 -10.63 6.68 -4.50
CA ASN A 65 -11.94 7.03 -3.95
C ASN A 65 -12.98 5.91 -4.13
N GLU A 66 -12.96 5.21 -5.28
CA GLU A 66 -13.93 4.15 -5.58
C GLU A 66 -13.54 2.78 -5.00
N ILE A 67 -12.24 2.45 -5.00
CA ILE A 67 -11.74 1.09 -4.74
C ILE A 67 -10.61 1.09 -3.73
N GLY A 68 -9.61 1.96 -3.89
CA GLY A 68 -8.37 1.91 -3.11
C GLY A 68 -8.59 1.99 -1.60
N PHE A 69 -9.34 3.00 -1.11
CA PHE A 69 -9.64 3.13 0.31
C PHE A 69 -10.38 1.93 0.87
N SER A 70 -11.40 1.45 0.15
CA SER A 70 -12.17 0.28 0.58
C SER A 70 -11.31 -0.99 0.64
N SER A 71 -10.30 -1.12 -0.24
CA SER A 71 -9.38 -2.25 -0.26
C SER A 71 -8.43 -2.19 0.93
N LEU A 72 -7.84 -1.02 1.21
CA LEU A 72 -7.00 -0.79 2.38
C LEU A 72 -7.76 -1.10 3.68
N GLN A 73 -9.01 -0.65 3.82
CA GLN A 73 -9.85 -0.90 4.99
C GLN A 73 -10.21 -2.38 5.21
N GLN A 74 -10.14 -3.21 4.16
CA GLN A 74 -10.43 -4.64 4.25
C GLN A 74 -9.22 -5.47 4.69
N MET A 75 -8.01 -4.89 4.69
CA MET A 75 -6.80 -5.60 5.10
C MET A 75 -6.88 -5.93 6.61
N ASN A 76 -6.57 -7.17 6.97
CA ASN A 76 -6.62 -7.64 8.34
C ASN A 76 -5.50 -8.64 8.62
N VAL A 77 -4.36 -8.13 9.08
CA VAL A 77 -3.19 -8.94 9.44
C VAL A 77 -3.42 -9.89 10.60
N GLU A 78 -4.42 -9.64 11.47
CA GLU A 78 -4.71 -10.52 12.61
C GLU A 78 -5.20 -11.90 12.21
N MET A 79 -5.80 -11.98 11.02
CA MET A 79 -6.39 -13.21 10.53
C MET A 79 -5.38 -14.09 9.78
N VAL A 80 -4.18 -13.58 9.50
CA VAL A 80 -3.12 -14.32 8.79
C VAL A 80 -2.51 -15.37 9.73
N LEU A 81 -2.68 -16.65 9.39
CA LEU A 81 -2.12 -17.79 10.13
C LEU A 81 -0.81 -18.31 9.51
N GLU A 82 -0.62 -18.15 8.20
CA GLU A 82 0.57 -18.61 7.49
C GLU A 82 1.63 -17.51 7.37
N GLU A 83 2.35 -17.25 8.46
CA GLU A 83 3.37 -16.18 8.54
C GLU A 83 4.40 -16.21 7.41
N ASP A 84 5.09 -17.34 7.19
CA ASP A 84 6.14 -17.43 6.17
C ASP A 84 5.60 -17.13 4.76
N ARG A 85 4.38 -17.56 4.45
CA ARG A 85 3.77 -17.28 3.14
C ARG A 85 3.41 -15.82 2.98
N PHE A 86 2.90 -15.19 4.04
CA PHE A 86 2.60 -13.76 4.04
C PHE A 86 3.85 -12.92 3.84
N VAL A 87 4.93 -13.22 4.57
CA VAL A 87 6.20 -12.48 4.45
C VAL A 87 6.77 -12.62 3.04
N ASN A 88 6.81 -13.83 2.47
CA ASN A 88 7.28 -14.03 1.10
C ASN A 88 6.44 -13.27 0.06
N PHE A 89 5.11 -13.20 0.25
CA PHE A 89 4.24 -12.43 -0.63
C PHE A 89 4.56 -10.93 -0.56
N VAL A 90 4.70 -10.40 0.66
CA VAL A 90 5.09 -9.00 0.88
C VAL A 90 6.44 -8.69 0.26
N GLU A 91 7.44 -9.56 0.43
CA GLU A 91 8.77 -9.39 -0.17
C GLU A 91 8.71 -9.36 -1.70
N PHE A 92 7.89 -10.23 -2.31
CA PHE A 92 7.70 -10.23 -3.75
C PHE A 92 7.01 -8.96 -4.25
N ASP A 93 5.95 -8.50 -3.57
CA ASP A 93 5.28 -7.23 -3.89
C ASP A 93 6.24 -6.05 -3.78
N LYS A 94 7.05 -5.99 -2.71
CA LYS A 94 8.07 -4.95 -2.52
C LYS A 94 9.09 -4.96 -3.67
N PHE A 95 9.58 -6.14 -4.05
CA PHE A 95 10.49 -6.29 -5.18
C PHE A 95 9.87 -5.76 -6.48
N LEU A 96 8.60 -6.07 -6.78
CA LEU A 96 7.94 -5.53 -7.98
C LEU A 96 7.88 -4.00 -7.94
N ILE A 97 7.41 -3.42 -6.83
CA ILE A 97 7.30 -1.96 -6.68
C ILE A 97 8.66 -1.28 -6.86
N GLU A 98 9.71 -1.80 -6.24
CA GLU A 98 11.05 -1.19 -6.29
C GLU A 98 11.69 -1.23 -7.69
N ASN A 99 11.43 -2.27 -8.49
CA ASN A 99 12.03 -2.41 -9.84
C ASN A 99 11.35 -1.54 -10.91
N GLU A 100 10.10 -1.14 -10.70
CA GLU A 100 9.34 -0.26 -11.61
C GLU A 100 9.88 1.19 -11.64
N HIS A 101 10.88 1.50 -10.81
CA HIS A 101 11.60 2.77 -10.81
C HIS A 101 12.80 2.83 -11.75
N GLU A 102 13.23 1.70 -12.32
CA GLU A 102 14.49 1.66 -13.07
C GLU A 102 14.44 2.39 -14.43
N TRP A 103 13.28 2.88 -14.87
CA TRP A 103 13.10 3.41 -16.21
C TRP A 103 12.34 4.75 -16.24
N GLU A 104 12.96 5.80 -16.77
CA GLU A 104 12.46 7.19 -16.75
C GLU A 104 11.13 7.43 -17.50
N GLU A 105 10.67 6.49 -18.33
CA GLU A 105 9.37 6.54 -19.04
C GLU A 105 8.22 5.80 -18.31
N GLU A 106 8.52 5.08 -17.21
CA GLU A 106 7.67 4.03 -16.61
C GLU A 106 6.77 4.46 -15.45
N HIS A 107 6.64 5.76 -15.16
CA HIS A 107 5.63 6.20 -14.19
C HIS A 107 4.21 5.67 -14.51
N LYS A 108 3.92 5.30 -15.76
CA LYS A 108 2.65 4.64 -16.14
C LYS A 108 2.49 3.21 -15.61
N GLU A 109 3.56 2.44 -15.52
CA GLU A 109 3.53 1.04 -15.04
C GLU A 109 3.43 0.99 -13.51
N MET A 110 4.10 1.94 -12.83
CA MET A 110 3.98 2.16 -11.38
C MET A 110 2.52 2.24 -10.91
N ARG A 111 1.66 2.96 -11.64
CA ARG A 111 0.23 3.04 -11.30
C ARG A 111 -0.42 1.66 -11.27
N GLY A 112 -0.15 0.84 -12.27
CA GLY A 112 -0.69 -0.52 -12.37
C GLY A 112 -0.20 -1.40 -11.22
N THR A 113 1.08 -1.31 -10.91
CA THR A 113 1.72 -2.08 -9.84
C THR A 113 1.17 -1.70 -8.46
N LEU A 114 1.04 -0.40 -8.15
CA LEU A 114 0.42 0.08 -6.90
C LEU A 114 -1.06 -0.32 -6.79
N ILE A 115 -1.83 -0.20 -7.88
CA ILE A 115 -3.22 -0.67 -7.92
C ILE A 115 -3.30 -2.16 -7.60
N SER A 116 -2.44 -2.97 -8.22
CA SER A 116 -2.42 -4.42 -8.02
C SER A 116 -2.07 -4.77 -6.59
N ALA A 117 -0.98 -4.21 -6.04
CA ALA A 117 -0.53 -4.46 -4.68
C ALA A 117 -1.65 -4.16 -3.66
N ILE A 118 -2.24 -2.96 -3.73
CA ILE A 118 -3.30 -2.53 -2.80
C ILE A 118 -4.57 -3.39 -2.95
N LYS A 119 -4.97 -3.70 -4.19
CA LYS A 119 -6.24 -4.39 -4.47
C LYS A 119 -6.19 -5.87 -4.13
N VAL A 120 -5.05 -6.53 -4.33
CA VAL A 120 -4.90 -7.99 -4.17
C VAL A 120 -4.66 -8.37 -2.70
N MET A 121 -3.95 -7.53 -1.95
CA MET A 121 -3.55 -7.83 -0.57
C MET A 121 -4.70 -8.28 0.37
N PRO A 122 -5.91 -7.69 0.35
CA PRO A 122 -7.02 -8.19 1.17
C PRO A 122 -7.39 -9.65 0.87
N GLU A 123 -7.37 -10.04 -0.41
CA GLU A 123 -7.66 -11.41 -0.81
C GLU A 123 -6.50 -12.35 -0.46
N THR A 124 -5.25 -11.91 -0.65
CA THR A 124 -4.08 -12.64 -0.19
C THR A 124 -4.18 -12.95 1.30
N MET A 125 -4.51 -11.96 2.13
CA MET A 125 -4.68 -12.19 3.57
C MET A 125 -5.77 -13.23 3.85
N ARG A 126 -6.89 -13.21 3.11
CA ARG A 126 -7.98 -14.20 3.25
C ARG A 126 -7.58 -15.62 2.88
N MET A 127 -6.68 -15.77 1.92
CA MET A 127 -6.17 -17.07 1.51
C MET A 127 -5.17 -17.67 2.52
N LEU A 128 -4.63 -16.84 3.41
CA LEU A 128 -3.65 -17.23 4.44
C LEU A 128 -4.28 -17.39 5.83
N TYR A 129 -5.60 -17.48 5.89
CA TYR A 129 -6.40 -17.84 7.08
C TYR A 129 -6.29 -19.32 7.44
#